data_AF-A0AAD6U4M3-F1
#
_entry.id   AF-A0AAD6U4M3-F1
#
_cell.length_a   1.000
_cell.length_b   1.000
_cell.length_c   1.000
_cell.angle_alpha   90.00
_cell.angle_beta   90.00
_cell.angle_gamma   90.00
#
_symmetry.space_group_name_H-M   'P 1'
#
loop_
_entity.id
_entity.type
_entity.pdbx_description
1 polymer ?
#
loop_
_entity_poly.entity_id
_entity_poly.type
_entity_poly.pdbx_seq_one_letter_code
_entity_poly.pdbx_strand_id
1 'polypeptide(L)'
;MHHLTDTVPADWEYLSEGGATIVFRYKGPPNPAFEGTVLRLRKCPLYDDTGRRIPKPLEFESCEALADRFGLPLDAPPPAPERPDPTVSFQQEIIAQLIPPAHLPRLEPLETLGGKTKRGPWLETLAEQCDPQRPLERRQTHGIEQVYPTPVLATDLVGGQGIAVEIKPKWGFIPSPTHLSDHTRAVKMRTCRFCMHSHLRTQQGETVAVGYCPLDLYSADESRVKKALAGLWDAWVASDGSVNSFKVFVHGKKISPTEASSVLGIANDLTDPKESLLSALLPVIMRTPVFRTLARLQRTLDPLDIEGVAALLAQAPGPEPFGRLTLRDYRAFLPAYLGATPPADPVRFHVVAYLLSATFKDCSVILRVPDGTATVIDLDEKDPRRMRKWQELDWQIACAYAEVPEAERKLCVDGKGEQ
;
A
#
# COMPACT_ATOMS: atom_id res chain seq x y z
N MET A 1 -16.27 22.50 7.63
CA MET A 1 -16.15 21.03 7.81
C MET A 1 -17.17 20.42 6.88
N HIS A 2 -16.79 19.45 6.07
CA HIS A 2 -17.68 18.82 5.10
C HIS A 2 -18.37 17.61 5.75
N HIS A 3 -19.64 17.40 5.42
CA HIS A 3 -20.40 16.26 5.91
C HIS A 3 -20.70 15.29 4.78
N LEU A 4 -20.70 13.99 5.09
CA LEU A 4 -21.04 12.96 4.10
C LEU A 4 -22.44 13.17 3.50
N THR A 5 -23.37 13.70 4.29
CA THR A 5 -24.76 14.00 3.90
C THR A 5 -24.89 15.25 3.02
N ASP A 6 -23.81 15.98 2.74
CA ASP A 6 -23.79 17.04 1.73
C ASP A 6 -23.84 16.48 0.29
N THR A 7 -23.78 15.15 0.16
CA THR A 7 -23.92 14.40 -1.10
C THR A 7 -25.00 13.34 -0.95
N VAL A 8 -25.47 12.77 -2.06
CA VAL A 8 -26.33 11.57 -2.05
C VAL A 8 -25.53 10.32 -2.45
N PRO A 9 -25.93 9.10 -2.05
CA PRO A 9 -25.22 7.87 -2.42
C PRO A 9 -25.03 7.69 -3.93
N ALA A 10 -25.98 8.16 -4.74
CA ALA A 10 -25.90 8.11 -6.20
C ALA A 10 -24.78 8.99 -6.80
N ASP A 11 -24.28 9.97 -6.04
CA ASP A 11 -23.12 10.79 -6.42
C ASP A 11 -21.81 10.01 -6.33
N TRP A 12 -21.82 8.79 -5.80
CA TRP A 12 -20.62 7.99 -5.57
C TRP A 12 -20.66 6.71 -6.40
N GLU A 13 -19.55 6.42 -7.08
CA GLU A 13 -19.40 5.25 -7.93
C GLU A 13 -18.30 4.34 -7.41
N TYR A 14 -18.52 3.02 -7.42
CA TYR A 14 -17.48 2.08 -7.03
C TYR A 14 -16.25 2.22 -7.95
N LEU A 15 -15.08 2.45 -7.37
CA LEU A 15 -13.82 2.58 -8.10
C LEU A 15 -12.95 1.33 -7.92
N SER A 16 -12.68 0.96 -6.67
CA SER A 16 -11.86 -0.22 -6.35
C SER A 16 -12.00 -0.64 -4.89
N GLU A 17 -11.50 -1.84 -4.56
CA GLU A 17 -11.35 -2.26 -3.18
C GLU A 17 -10.07 -3.06 -2.92
N GLY A 18 -9.51 -2.87 -1.74
CA GLY A 18 -8.35 -3.60 -1.23
C GLY A 18 -8.73 -4.62 -0.15
N GLY A 19 -7.74 -5.02 0.65
CA GLY A 19 -7.96 -5.89 1.80
C GLY A 19 -8.81 -5.21 2.88
N ALA A 20 -8.47 -3.96 3.23
CA ALA A 20 -9.05 -3.26 4.37
C ALA A 20 -10.03 -2.13 4.02
N THR A 21 -10.03 -1.63 2.77
CA THR A 21 -10.83 -0.45 2.37
C THR A 21 -11.52 -0.64 1.01
N ILE A 22 -12.65 0.03 0.83
CA ILE A 22 -13.39 0.20 -0.43
C ILE A 22 -13.35 1.69 -0.79
N VAL A 23 -13.21 1.99 -2.08
CA VAL A 23 -13.03 3.34 -2.60
C VAL A 23 -14.12 3.66 -3.61
N PHE A 24 -14.75 4.83 -3.46
CA PHE A 24 -15.80 5.33 -4.34
C PHE A 24 -15.39 6.68 -4.95
N ARG A 25 -15.58 6.88 -6.25
CA ARG A 25 -15.34 8.15 -6.94
C ARG A 25 -16.56 9.06 -6.83
N TYR A 26 -16.32 10.35 -6.59
CA TYR A 26 -17.37 11.36 -6.72
C TYR A 26 -17.69 11.61 -8.21
N LYS A 27 -18.97 11.48 -8.56
CA LYS A 27 -19.55 11.76 -9.88
C LYS A 27 -20.83 12.60 -9.80
N GLY A 28 -21.06 13.23 -8.66
CA GLY A 28 -22.21 14.09 -8.43
C GLY A 28 -22.12 15.42 -9.19
N PRO A 29 -23.09 16.33 -8.96
CA PRO A 29 -23.07 17.68 -9.51
C PRO A 29 -21.80 18.45 -9.12
N PRO A 30 -21.46 19.54 -9.84
CA PRO A 30 -20.29 20.34 -9.51
C PRO A 30 -20.28 20.79 -8.04
N ASN A 31 -19.23 20.39 -7.32
CA ASN A 31 -19.08 20.65 -5.88
C ASN A 31 -17.59 20.77 -5.53
N PRO A 32 -17.10 21.98 -5.18
CA PRO A 32 -15.69 22.21 -4.88
C PRO A 32 -15.12 21.37 -3.72
N ALA A 33 -15.98 20.83 -2.85
CA ALA A 33 -15.55 19.99 -1.74
C ALA A 33 -15.26 18.54 -2.14
N PHE A 34 -15.96 18.03 -3.16
CA PHE A 34 -15.94 16.60 -3.52
C PHE A 34 -15.40 16.35 -4.94
N GLU A 35 -15.34 17.36 -5.80
CA GLU A 35 -14.71 17.25 -7.12
C GLU A 35 -13.26 16.78 -7.02
N GLY A 36 -12.90 15.81 -7.86
CA GLY A 36 -11.55 15.23 -7.86
C GLY A 36 -11.22 14.44 -6.58
N THR A 37 -12.23 14.03 -5.82
CA THR A 37 -12.05 13.21 -4.62
C THR A 37 -12.65 11.81 -4.75
N VAL A 38 -12.17 10.93 -3.88
CA VAL A 38 -12.74 9.61 -3.63
C VAL A 38 -13.12 9.47 -2.16
N LEU A 39 -14.20 8.76 -1.88
CA LEU A 39 -14.60 8.35 -0.54
C LEU A 39 -14.00 6.99 -0.23
N ARG A 40 -13.19 6.91 0.82
CA ARG A 40 -12.64 5.66 1.36
C ARG A 40 -13.47 5.24 2.57
N LEU A 41 -13.93 3.99 2.53
CA LEU A 41 -14.65 3.35 3.62
C LEU A 41 -13.93 2.07 4.05
N ARG A 42 -13.94 1.78 5.35
CA ARG A 42 -13.36 0.55 5.90
C ARG A 42 -14.23 -0.66 5.58
N LYS A 43 -13.56 -1.81 5.44
CA LYS A 43 -14.18 -3.11 5.28
C LYS A 43 -14.25 -3.84 6.61
N CYS A 44 -15.31 -4.61 6.80
CA CYS A 44 -15.42 -5.60 7.86
C CYS A 44 -15.58 -7.00 7.26
N PRO A 45 -14.95 -8.03 7.84
CA PRO A 45 -15.19 -9.41 7.42
C PRO A 45 -16.66 -9.79 7.67
N LEU A 46 -17.20 -10.66 6.82
CA LEU A 46 -18.55 -11.22 7.01
C LEU A 46 -18.56 -12.47 7.89
N TYR A 47 -17.38 -13.06 8.12
CA TYR A 47 -17.19 -14.30 8.88
C TYR A 47 -16.05 -14.11 9.89
N ASP A 48 -16.16 -14.76 11.05
CA ASP A 48 -15.09 -14.80 12.04
C ASP A 48 -14.00 -15.81 11.66
N ASP A 49 -12.93 -15.87 12.46
CA ASP A 49 -11.80 -16.77 12.22
C ASP A 49 -12.18 -18.26 12.29
N THR A 50 -13.37 -18.59 12.80
CA THR A 50 -13.94 -19.94 12.86
C THR A 50 -14.87 -20.27 11.68
N GLY A 51 -15.03 -19.32 10.75
CA GLY A 51 -15.91 -19.44 9.57
C GLY A 51 -17.39 -19.23 9.88
N ARG A 52 -17.75 -18.73 11.07
CA ARG A 52 -19.14 -18.40 11.41
C ARG A 52 -19.47 -17.00 10.92
N ARG A 53 -20.68 -16.82 10.39
CA ARG A 53 -21.13 -15.51 9.92
C ARG A 53 -21.18 -14.55 11.11
N ILE A 54 -20.51 -13.41 10.97
CA ILE A 54 -20.57 -12.32 11.95
C ILE A 54 -21.98 -11.72 11.88
N PRO A 55 -22.75 -11.71 12.99
CA PRO A 55 -24.05 -11.08 13.05
C PRO A 55 -23.97 -9.64 12.55
N LYS A 56 -24.93 -9.21 11.72
CA LYS A 56 -25.00 -7.79 11.36
C LYS A 56 -25.26 -7.01 12.66
N PRO A 57 -24.73 -5.80 12.82
CA PRO A 57 -24.90 -4.99 14.05
C PRO A 57 -26.36 -4.69 14.46
N LEU A 58 -27.33 -4.96 13.59
CA LEU A 58 -28.76 -4.96 13.94
C LEU A 58 -29.17 -6.13 14.87
N GLU A 59 -28.36 -7.18 14.97
CA GLU A 59 -28.57 -8.34 15.85
C GLU A 59 -27.80 -8.23 17.17
N PHE A 60 -26.92 -7.24 17.30
CA PHE A 60 -26.39 -6.84 18.60
C PHE A 60 -27.39 -5.89 19.26
N GLU A 61 -27.83 -6.27 20.45
CA GLU A 61 -28.67 -5.44 21.33
C GLU A 61 -28.26 -3.97 21.28
N SER A 62 -29.24 -3.07 21.28
CA SER A 62 -28.95 -1.64 21.30
C SER A 62 -28.01 -1.30 22.46
N CYS A 63 -27.25 -0.21 22.34
CA CYS A 63 -26.45 0.27 23.46
C CYS A 63 -27.29 0.45 24.73
N GLU A 64 -28.59 0.79 24.61
CA GLU A 64 -29.52 0.80 25.74
C GLU A 64 -29.73 -0.60 26.33
N ALA A 65 -29.98 -1.62 25.50
CA ALA A 65 -30.18 -3.00 25.95
C ALA A 65 -28.91 -3.65 26.54
N LEU A 66 -27.72 -3.29 26.02
CA LEU A 66 -26.44 -3.69 26.61
C LEU A 66 -26.17 -2.95 27.93
N ALA A 67 -26.48 -1.66 28.01
CA ALA A 67 -26.34 -0.89 29.24
C ALA A 67 -27.26 -1.41 30.35
N ASP A 68 -28.50 -1.77 30.00
CA ASP A 68 -29.48 -2.35 30.92
C ASP A 68 -29.06 -3.75 31.40
N ARG A 69 -28.54 -4.60 30.49
CA ARG A 69 -28.03 -5.94 30.83
C ARG A 69 -26.79 -5.92 31.72
N PHE A 70 -25.90 -4.95 31.53
CA PHE A 70 -24.64 -4.85 32.28
C PHE A 70 -24.66 -3.79 33.40
N GLY A 71 -25.81 -3.17 33.67
CA GLY A 71 -25.97 -2.13 34.70
C GLY A 71 -25.08 -0.90 34.48
N LEU A 72 -24.77 -0.56 33.23
CA LEU A 72 -23.95 0.60 32.88
C LEU A 72 -24.81 1.87 32.88
N PRO A 73 -24.34 2.99 33.48
CA PRO A 73 -25.10 4.24 33.50
C PRO A 73 -25.37 4.74 32.08
N LEU A 74 -26.66 4.90 31.71
CA LEU A 74 -27.11 5.41 30.41
C LEU A 74 -26.64 6.85 30.13
N ASP A 75 -26.30 7.61 31.18
CA ASP A 75 -25.81 8.99 31.11
C ASP A 75 -24.28 9.11 31.11
N ALA A 76 -23.54 7.99 31.11
CA ALA A 76 -22.12 8.06 30.83
C ALA A 76 -21.97 8.48 29.36
N PRO A 77 -21.32 9.61 29.03
CA PRO A 77 -21.06 9.96 27.65
C PRO A 77 -20.38 8.75 27.01
N PRO A 78 -20.87 8.26 25.85
CA PRO A 78 -20.26 7.10 25.21
C PRO A 78 -18.76 7.37 25.14
N PRO A 79 -17.89 6.42 25.55
CA PRO A 79 -16.45 6.66 25.59
C PRO A 79 -16.08 7.20 24.22
N ALA A 80 -15.65 8.46 24.18
CA ALA A 80 -15.66 9.23 22.95
C ALA A 80 -14.96 8.40 21.86
N PRO A 81 -15.63 8.04 20.75
CA PRO A 81 -14.92 7.59 19.56
C PRO A 81 -14.32 8.85 18.93
N GLU A 82 -13.41 9.47 19.65
CA GLU A 82 -12.54 10.57 19.21
C GLU A 82 -11.36 10.05 18.41
N ARG A 83 -11.28 8.74 18.14
CA ARG A 83 -10.14 8.18 17.43
C ARG A 83 -10.39 8.31 15.93
N PRO A 84 -9.72 9.25 15.23
CA PRO A 84 -9.61 9.18 13.77
C PRO A 84 -9.19 7.78 13.35
N ASP A 85 -9.54 7.39 12.13
CA ASP A 85 -9.15 6.10 11.55
C ASP A 85 -7.66 5.87 11.87
N PRO A 86 -7.30 4.78 12.57
CA PRO A 86 -5.91 4.51 12.95
C PRO A 86 -4.95 4.58 11.76
N THR A 87 -5.43 4.16 10.59
CA THR A 87 -4.70 4.21 9.31
C THR A 87 -4.45 5.64 8.86
N VAL A 88 -5.45 6.52 8.98
CA VAL A 88 -5.31 7.95 8.64
C VAL A 88 -4.37 8.62 9.63
N SER A 89 -4.52 8.34 10.93
CA SER A 89 -3.67 8.88 11.98
C SER A 89 -2.21 8.47 11.76
N PHE A 90 -1.97 7.19 11.44
CA PHE A 90 -0.66 6.69 11.09
C PHE A 90 -0.07 7.40 9.87
N GLN A 91 -0.85 7.59 8.80
CA GLN A 91 -0.34 8.28 7.61
C GLN A 91 -0.06 9.76 7.87
N GLN A 92 -0.95 10.47 8.57
CA GLN A 92 -0.81 11.90 8.86
C GLN A 92 0.29 12.20 9.89
N GLU A 93 0.46 11.36 10.90
CA GLU A 93 1.40 11.63 11.99
C GLU A 93 2.77 10.98 11.80
N ILE A 94 2.83 9.82 11.12
CA ILE A 94 4.06 9.04 10.98
C ILE A 94 4.60 9.13 9.56
N ILE A 95 3.80 8.75 8.56
CA ILE A 95 4.26 8.70 7.17
C ILE A 95 4.59 10.09 6.62
N ALA A 96 3.79 11.11 6.97
CA ALA A 96 4.03 12.49 6.55
C ALA A 96 5.34 13.10 7.11
N GLN A 97 5.95 12.50 8.14
CA GLN A 97 7.27 12.88 8.65
C GLN A 97 8.41 12.29 7.82
N LEU A 98 8.13 11.26 7.02
CA LEU A 98 9.12 10.48 6.26
C LEU A 98 9.04 10.73 4.75
N ILE A 99 7.84 10.98 4.23
CA ILE A 99 7.57 11.28 2.83
C ILE A 99 6.99 12.70 2.74
N PRO A 100 7.53 13.57 1.85
CA PRO A 100 6.99 14.90 1.66
C PRO A 100 5.49 14.89 1.33
N PRO A 101 4.66 15.77 1.94
CA PRO A 101 3.22 15.79 1.71
C PRO A 101 2.80 15.91 0.24
N ALA A 102 3.61 16.55 -0.61
CA ALA A 102 3.38 16.66 -2.05
C ALA A 102 3.33 15.30 -2.79
N HIS A 103 3.82 14.23 -2.15
CA HIS A 103 3.82 12.87 -2.68
C HIS A 103 2.88 11.93 -1.92
N LEU A 104 2.00 12.46 -1.08
CA LEU A 104 0.99 11.71 -0.34
C LEU A 104 -0.40 12.13 -0.80
N PRO A 105 -1.39 11.20 -0.81
CA PRO A 105 -2.76 11.59 -1.03
C PRO A 105 -3.23 12.51 0.10
N ARG A 106 -4.03 13.52 -0.21
CA ARG A 106 -4.79 14.21 0.81
C ARG A 106 -5.72 13.19 1.45
N LEU A 107 -5.79 13.15 2.78
CA LEU A 107 -6.73 12.34 3.54
C LEU A 107 -7.45 13.24 4.53
N GLU A 108 -8.76 13.34 4.40
CA GLU A 108 -9.62 14.17 5.25
C GLU A 108 -10.74 13.32 5.83
N PRO A 109 -10.71 13.01 7.13
CA PRO A 109 -11.85 12.41 7.82
C PRO A 109 -13.08 13.30 7.68
N LEU A 110 -14.20 12.73 7.25
CA LEU A 110 -15.50 13.40 7.21
C LEU A 110 -16.25 13.20 8.51
N GLU A 111 -16.99 14.22 8.92
CA GLU A 111 -17.97 14.10 10.00
C GLU A 111 -19.27 13.47 9.49
N THR A 112 -19.80 12.51 10.24
CA THR A 112 -21.13 11.95 10.01
C THR A 112 -22.17 12.75 10.80
N LEU A 113 -23.12 13.40 10.12
CA LEU A 113 -24.28 14.04 10.77
C LEU A 113 -25.15 12.96 11.43
N GLY A 114 -25.27 12.96 12.77
CA GLY A 114 -26.06 11.99 13.53
C GLY A 114 -25.52 11.59 14.90
N GLY A 115 -24.43 12.20 15.37
CA GLY A 115 -23.72 11.70 16.54
C GLY A 115 -23.00 10.40 16.17
N LYS A 116 -21.98 10.05 16.96
CA LYS A 116 -21.08 8.94 16.66
C LYS A 116 -21.74 7.59 16.95
N THR A 117 -22.98 7.35 16.54
CA THR A 117 -23.76 6.17 16.93
C THR A 117 -24.69 5.70 15.81
N LYS A 118 -24.41 4.48 15.30
CA LYS A 118 -25.23 3.64 14.39
C LYS A 118 -25.30 4.02 12.89
N ARG A 119 -25.59 2.96 12.11
CA ARG A 119 -25.98 2.92 10.70
C ARG A 119 -26.72 4.20 10.27
N GLY A 120 -26.04 5.07 9.53
CA GLY A 120 -26.71 6.13 8.79
C GLY A 120 -27.37 5.55 7.54
N PRO A 121 -28.65 5.84 7.23
CA PRO A 121 -29.35 5.37 6.02
C PRO A 121 -28.57 5.62 4.72
N TRP A 122 -27.73 6.67 4.73
CA TRP A 122 -26.85 7.02 3.63
C TRP A 122 -25.86 5.90 3.26
N LEU A 123 -25.16 5.33 4.25
CA LEU A 123 -24.13 4.30 4.00
C LEU A 123 -24.74 2.95 3.65
N GLU A 124 -25.92 2.63 4.16
CA GLU A 124 -26.67 1.44 3.75
C GLU A 124 -27.07 1.54 2.28
N THR A 125 -27.65 2.68 1.91
CA THR A 125 -28.04 2.95 0.52
C THR A 125 -26.83 2.87 -0.42
N LEU A 126 -25.69 3.47 -0.05
CA LEU A 126 -24.46 3.36 -0.85
C LEU A 126 -24.00 1.90 -0.96
N ALA A 127 -23.96 1.17 0.16
CA ALA A 127 -23.54 -0.22 0.17
C ALA A 127 -24.40 -1.07 -0.76
N GLU A 128 -25.71 -0.91 -0.72
CA GLU A 128 -26.67 -1.65 -1.56
C GLU A 128 -26.54 -1.28 -3.04
N GLN A 129 -26.44 0.01 -3.37
CA GLN A 129 -26.34 0.49 -4.75
C GLN A 129 -25.04 0.06 -5.42
N CYS A 130 -23.93 0.05 -4.68
CA CYS A 130 -22.62 -0.27 -5.23
C CYS A 130 -22.23 -1.73 -5.10
N ASP A 131 -22.92 -2.54 -4.27
CA ASP A 131 -22.55 -3.95 -4.09
C ASP A 131 -22.47 -4.71 -5.43
N PRO A 132 -23.43 -4.60 -6.38
CA PRO A 132 -23.36 -5.31 -7.65
C PRO A 132 -22.09 -5.05 -8.49
N GLN A 133 -21.42 -3.91 -8.28
CA GLN A 133 -20.21 -3.51 -9.00
C GLN A 133 -18.94 -4.13 -8.41
N ARG A 134 -19.02 -4.67 -7.19
CA ARG A 134 -17.89 -5.28 -6.48
C ARG A 134 -17.58 -6.68 -7.01
N PRO A 135 -16.29 -7.09 -7.09
CA PRO A 135 -15.91 -8.45 -7.46
C PRO A 135 -16.59 -9.50 -6.57
N LEU A 136 -17.08 -10.60 -7.17
CA LEU A 136 -17.86 -11.62 -6.47
C LEU A 136 -17.14 -12.18 -5.22
N GLU A 137 -15.86 -12.52 -5.36
CA GLU A 137 -14.99 -13.00 -4.27
C GLU A 137 -14.90 -12.02 -3.08
N ARG A 138 -14.97 -10.71 -3.35
CA ARG A 138 -14.88 -9.66 -2.33
C ARG A 138 -16.21 -9.47 -1.61
N ARG A 139 -17.32 -9.52 -2.34
CA ARG A 139 -18.68 -9.47 -1.78
C ARG A 139 -18.96 -10.60 -0.82
N GLN A 140 -18.45 -11.79 -1.13
CA GLN A 140 -18.65 -12.98 -0.32
C GLN A 140 -17.86 -12.96 0.98
N THR A 141 -16.79 -12.19 1.07
CA THR A 141 -15.88 -12.21 2.23
C THR A 141 -15.99 -10.98 3.12
N HIS A 142 -16.34 -9.82 2.56
CA HIS A 142 -16.32 -8.55 3.27
C HIS A 142 -17.49 -7.62 2.90
N GLY A 143 -17.94 -6.83 3.88
CA GLY A 143 -18.87 -5.71 3.69
C GLY A 143 -18.23 -4.37 4.06
N ILE A 144 -18.97 -3.28 3.87
CA ILE A 144 -18.61 -1.95 4.38
C ILE A 144 -18.86 -1.93 5.90
N GLU A 145 -17.92 -1.37 6.67
CA GLU A 145 -18.08 -1.17 8.11
C GLU A 145 -19.20 -0.14 8.36
N GLN A 146 -20.30 -0.61 8.96
CA GLN A 146 -21.50 0.21 9.20
C GLN A 146 -21.63 0.67 10.66
N VAL A 147 -20.73 0.23 11.55
CA VAL A 147 -20.72 0.61 12.98
C VAL A 147 -19.54 1.55 13.20
N TYR A 148 -19.82 2.79 13.60
CA TYR A 148 -18.81 3.85 13.75
C TYR A 148 -17.95 4.06 12.48
N PRO A 149 -18.58 4.22 11.30
CA PRO A 149 -17.83 4.44 10.08
C PRO A 149 -16.99 5.72 10.23
N THR A 150 -15.72 5.65 9.83
CA THR A 150 -14.88 6.83 9.69
C THR A 150 -14.68 7.07 8.18
N PRO A 151 -15.65 7.72 7.51
CA PRO A 151 -15.50 8.07 6.10
C PRO A 151 -14.32 9.01 5.92
N VAL A 152 -13.52 8.77 4.89
CA VAL A 152 -12.34 9.60 4.59
C VAL A 152 -12.41 10.03 3.14
N LEU A 153 -12.42 11.33 2.89
CA LEU A 153 -12.14 11.85 1.55
C LEU A 153 -10.66 11.74 1.27
N ALA A 154 -10.36 11.28 0.05
CA ALA A 154 -9.01 11.27 -0.46
C ALA A 154 -8.95 11.87 -1.87
N THR A 155 -7.77 12.28 -2.32
CA THR A 155 -7.56 12.70 -3.71
C THR A 155 -7.88 11.55 -4.67
N ASP A 156 -8.64 11.82 -5.75
CA ASP A 156 -8.78 10.88 -6.86
C ASP A 156 -7.50 10.88 -7.70
N LEU A 157 -6.69 9.84 -7.54
CA LEU A 157 -5.40 9.74 -8.19
C LEU A 157 -5.46 9.15 -9.61
N VAL A 158 -6.62 8.62 -10.02
CA VAL A 158 -6.76 7.95 -11.33
C VAL A 158 -7.80 8.60 -12.22
N GLY A 159 -8.70 9.40 -11.66
CA GLY A 159 -9.72 10.17 -12.39
C GLY A 159 -9.17 11.42 -13.08
N GLY A 160 -10.11 12.21 -13.62
CA GLY A 160 -9.81 13.45 -14.33
C GLY A 160 -9.31 13.25 -15.76
N GLN A 161 -8.66 14.29 -16.30
CA GLN A 161 -8.04 14.24 -17.62
C GLN A 161 -6.65 13.59 -17.53
N GLY A 162 -6.26 12.90 -18.61
CA GLY A 162 -4.95 12.25 -18.73
C GLY A 162 -4.94 10.79 -18.29
N ILE A 163 -3.72 10.32 -18.00
CA ILE A 163 -3.43 8.91 -17.72
C ILE A 163 -2.72 8.78 -16.39
N ALA A 164 -3.14 7.79 -15.62
CA ALA A 164 -2.53 7.41 -14.35
C ALA A 164 -1.97 6.00 -14.47
N VAL A 165 -0.76 5.81 -13.96
CA VAL A 165 -0.07 4.51 -13.95
C VAL A 165 0.32 4.18 -12.52
N GLU A 166 -0.20 3.06 -12.02
CA GLU A 166 0.17 2.50 -10.72
C GLU A 166 1.33 1.51 -10.91
N ILE A 167 2.45 1.77 -10.25
CA ILE A 167 3.63 0.89 -10.22
C ILE A 167 3.82 0.39 -8.79
N LYS A 168 4.04 -0.91 -8.60
CA LYS A 168 4.58 -1.45 -7.34
C LYS A 168 6.08 -1.61 -7.45
N PRO A 169 6.89 -0.65 -6.98
CA PRO A 169 8.30 -0.57 -7.31
C PRO A 169 9.15 -1.62 -6.56
N LYS A 170 8.60 -2.27 -5.53
CA LYS A 170 9.30 -3.26 -4.71
C LYS A 170 10.56 -2.66 -4.05
N TRP A 171 11.57 -3.50 -3.82
CA TRP A 171 12.75 -3.18 -3.02
C TRP A 171 13.83 -2.51 -3.88
N GLY A 172 14.18 -1.27 -3.55
CA GLY A 172 15.16 -0.45 -4.24
C GLY A 172 16.60 -0.55 -3.72
N PHE A 173 16.97 -1.65 -3.08
CA PHE A 173 18.31 -1.85 -2.53
C PHE A 173 18.73 -3.32 -2.45
N ILE A 174 20.04 -3.54 -2.33
CA ILE A 174 20.66 -4.79 -1.91
C ILE A 174 21.00 -4.71 -0.41
N PRO A 175 20.66 -5.73 0.40
CA PRO A 175 20.88 -5.72 1.84
C PRO A 175 22.37 -5.60 2.23
N SER A 176 22.62 -5.14 3.46
CA SER A 176 23.96 -5.11 4.03
C SER A 176 24.48 -6.53 4.29
N PRO A 177 25.77 -6.85 4.01
CA PRO A 177 26.33 -8.16 4.32
C PRO A 177 26.41 -8.47 5.82
N THR A 178 26.43 -7.45 6.68
CA THR A 178 26.79 -7.54 8.11
C THR A 178 25.99 -8.58 8.89
N HIS A 179 24.71 -8.74 8.54
CA HIS A 179 23.77 -9.57 9.28
C HIS A 179 23.25 -10.76 8.48
N LEU A 180 23.79 -10.99 7.28
CA LEU A 180 23.44 -12.13 6.45
C LEU A 180 24.25 -13.36 6.88
N SER A 181 23.56 -14.49 6.98
CA SER A 181 24.20 -15.80 7.16
C SER A 181 25.10 -16.14 5.98
N ASP A 182 26.13 -16.95 6.21
CA ASP A 182 27.05 -17.37 5.15
C ASP A 182 26.34 -18.12 4.01
N HIS A 183 25.20 -18.77 4.33
CA HIS A 183 24.39 -19.51 3.36
C HIS A 183 23.71 -18.59 2.33
N THR A 184 23.13 -17.47 2.77
CA THR A 184 22.32 -16.59 1.90
C THR A 184 23.11 -15.38 1.38
N ARG A 185 24.23 -15.03 2.04
CA ARG A 185 25.01 -13.82 1.76
C ARG A 185 25.38 -13.69 0.28
N ALA A 186 25.93 -14.74 -0.33
CA ALA A 186 26.42 -14.69 -1.71
C ALA A 186 25.30 -14.36 -2.72
N VAL A 187 24.09 -14.92 -2.52
CA VAL A 187 22.96 -14.67 -3.43
C VAL A 187 22.28 -13.33 -3.14
N LYS A 188 22.04 -13.01 -1.86
CA LYS A 188 21.35 -11.77 -1.43
C LYS A 188 22.15 -10.51 -1.74
N MET A 189 23.48 -10.60 -1.81
CA MET A 189 24.35 -9.48 -2.19
C MET A 189 24.47 -9.26 -3.70
N ARG A 190 24.10 -10.25 -4.51
CA ARG A 190 24.27 -10.21 -5.98
C ARG A 190 22.97 -9.93 -6.72
N THR A 191 21.86 -10.51 -6.24
CA THR A 191 20.57 -10.48 -6.91
C THR A 191 19.52 -9.86 -5.99
N CYS A 192 18.73 -8.91 -6.50
CA CYS A 192 17.73 -8.24 -5.68
C CYS A 192 16.60 -9.19 -5.26
N ARG A 193 15.94 -8.86 -4.13
CA ARG A 193 14.86 -9.65 -3.54
C ARG A 193 13.74 -9.99 -4.52
N PHE A 194 13.39 -9.06 -5.42
CA PHE A 194 12.36 -9.30 -6.44
C PHE A 194 12.80 -10.31 -7.49
N CYS A 195 14.03 -10.20 -8.02
CA CYS A 195 14.51 -11.11 -9.06
C CYS A 195 14.63 -12.55 -8.53
N MET A 196 15.11 -12.73 -7.30
CA MET A 196 15.15 -14.05 -6.64
C MET A 196 13.73 -14.60 -6.43
N HIS A 197 12.79 -13.78 -5.95
CA HIS A 197 11.42 -14.21 -5.72
C HIS A 197 10.69 -14.53 -7.03
N SER A 198 10.94 -13.77 -8.10
CA SER A 198 10.40 -14.05 -9.43
C SER A 198 10.84 -15.41 -9.93
N HIS A 199 12.09 -15.82 -9.69
CA HIS A 199 12.57 -17.16 -10.03
C HIS A 199 11.75 -18.25 -9.30
N LEU A 200 11.60 -18.14 -7.97
CA LEU A 200 10.80 -19.10 -7.19
C LEU A 200 9.34 -19.17 -7.68
N ARG A 201 8.71 -18.02 -7.92
CA ARG A 201 7.33 -17.95 -8.42
C ARG A 201 7.17 -18.54 -9.82
N THR A 202 8.16 -18.35 -10.71
CA THR A 202 8.17 -19.01 -12.02
C THR A 202 8.28 -20.52 -11.90
N GLN A 203 9.12 -21.05 -10.99
CA GLN A 203 9.16 -22.50 -10.71
C GLN A 203 7.82 -23.03 -10.19
N GLN A 204 7.04 -22.20 -9.51
CA GLN A 204 5.69 -22.51 -9.02
C GLN A 204 4.59 -22.31 -10.09
N GLY A 205 4.96 -21.96 -11.33
CA GLY A 205 4.00 -21.76 -12.43
C GLY A 205 3.29 -20.40 -12.42
N GLU A 206 3.73 -19.45 -11.61
CA GLU A 206 3.11 -18.12 -11.55
C GLU A 206 3.68 -17.17 -12.61
N THR A 207 2.82 -16.33 -13.19
CA THR A 207 3.23 -15.26 -14.10
C THR A 207 3.92 -14.12 -13.34
N VAL A 208 5.14 -13.78 -13.73
CA VAL A 208 5.96 -12.73 -13.11
C VAL A 208 6.60 -11.81 -14.13
N ALA A 209 6.97 -10.59 -13.71
CA ALA A 209 7.65 -9.63 -14.55
C ALA A 209 9.16 -9.95 -14.66
N VAL A 210 9.53 -10.99 -15.41
CA VAL A 210 10.92 -11.49 -15.56
C VAL A 210 11.88 -10.39 -16.06
N GLY A 211 11.42 -9.51 -16.95
CA GLY A 211 12.19 -8.40 -17.50
C GLY A 211 12.37 -7.21 -16.54
N TYR A 212 11.63 -7.16 -15.43
CA TYR A 212 11.67 -6.06 -14.48
C TYR A 212 12.71 -6.27 -13.38
N CYS A 213 13.54 -5.24 -13.13
CA CYS A 213 14.41 -5.15 -11.96
C CYS A 213 14.08 -3.85 -11.20
N PRO A 214 13.69 -3.93 -9.91
CA PRO A 214 13.50 -2.75 -9.09
C PRO A 214 14.71 -1.81 -9.08
N LEU A 215 15.93 -2.36 -8.97
CA LEU A 215 17.14 -1.54 -8.89
C LEU A 215 17.36 -0.70 -10.15
N ASP A 216 16.85 -1.14 -11.30
CA ASP A 216 16.89 -0.35 -12.54
C ASP A 216 15.89 0.82 -12.49
N LEU A 217 14.70 0.63 -11.90
CA LEU A 217 13.71 1.71 -11.68
C LEU A 217 14.21 2.75 -10.67
N TYR A 218 14.95 2.33 -9.65
CA TYR A 218 15.51 3.22 -8.62
C TYR A 218 16.88 3.83 -8.98
N SER A 219 17.42 3.51 -10.16
CA SER A 219 18.82 3.79 -10.50
C SER A 219 19.13 5.27 -10.77
N ALA A 220 18.11 6.09 -11.06
CA ALA A 220 18.27 7.43 -11.64
C ALA A 220 19.07 7.46 -12.97
N ASP A 221 19.31 6.29 -13.58
CA ASP A 221 19.88 6.15 -14.92
C ASP A 221 18.74 5.98 -15.91
N GLU A 222 18.64 6.88 -16.88
CA GLU A 222 17.53 6.92 -17.83
C GLU A 222 17.37 5.61 -18.61
N SER A 223 18.49 5.01 -19.05
CA SER A 223 18.47 3.78 -19.84
C SER A 223 17.95 2.58 -19.01
N ARG A 224 18.36 2.50 -17.75
CA ARG A 224 17.91 1.47 -16.81
C ARG A 224 16.47 1.68 -16.40
N VAL A 225 16.05 2.92 -16.15
CA VAL A 225 14.63 3.23 -15.87
C VAL A 225 13.75 2.87 -17.06
N LYS A 226 14.14 3.23 -18.29
CA LYS A 226 13.41 2.84 -19.51
C LYS A 226 13.33 1.32 -19.64
N LYS A 227 14.41 0.59 -19.36
CA LYS A 227 14.42 -0.89 -19.34
C LYS A 227 13.45 -1.45 -18.29
N ALA A 228 13.43 -0.89 -17.08
CA ALA A 228 12.53 -1.32 -16.02
C ALA A 228 11.06 -1.11 -16.40
N LEU A 229 10.74 0.06 -16.98
CA LEU A 229 9.41 0.37 -17.50
C LEU A 229 8.98 -0.57 -18.62
N ALA A 230 9.87 -0.85 -19.58
CA ALA A 230 9.61 -1.81 -20.64
C ALA A 230 9.31 -3.21 -20.07
N GLY A 231 10.09 -3.66 -19.09
CA GLY A 231 9.84 -4.94 -18.42
C GLY A 231 8.51 -5.01 -17.67
N LEU A 232 8.04 -3.90 -17.09
CA LEU A 232 6.71 -3.81 -16.48
C LEU A 232 5.59 -3.89 -17.52
N TRP A 233 5.73 -3.14 -18.63
CA TRP A 233 4.77 -3.16 -19.73
C TRP A 233 4.67 -4.55 -20.36
N ASP A 234 5.81 -5.18 -20.68
CA ASP A 234 5.83 -6.50 -21.34
C ASP A 234 5.19 -7.56 -20.46
N ALA A 235 5.41 -7.49 -19.14
CA ALA A 235 4.74 -8.36 -18.18
C ALA A 235 3.23 -8.09 -18.09
N TRP A 236 2.81 -6.83 -18.19
CA TRP A 236 1.40 -6.45 -18.21
C TRP A 236 0.69 -6.97 -19.45
N VAL A 237 1.30 -6.87 -20.64
CA VAL A 237 0.78 -7.46 -21.88
C VAL A 237 0.73 -8.99 -21.80
N ALA A 238 1.83 -9.64 -21.41
CA ALA A 238 1.92 -11.09 -21.36
C ALA A 238 0.97 -11.75 -20.35
N SER A 239 0.50 -10.99 -19.36
CA SER A 239 -0.43 -11.45 -18.32
C SER A 239 -1.88 -11.02 -18.56
N ASP A 240 -2.19 -10.47 -19.74
CA ASP A 240 -3.49 -9.86 -20.05
C ASP A 240 -3.96 -8.87 -18.96
N GLY A 241 -3.01 -8.08 -18.44
CA GLY A 241 -3.26 -7.07 -17.41
C GLY A 241 -3.52 -7.61 -16.00
N SER A 242 -3.26 -8.90 -15.75
CA SER A 242 -3.43 -9.52 -14.42
C SER A 242 -2.21 -9.35 -13.49
N VAL A 243 -1.04 -8.96 -14.01
CA VAL A 243 0.15 -8.70 -13.17
C VAL A 243 -0.11 -7.59 -12.15
N ASN A 244 0.34 -7.79 -10.91
CA ASN A 244 0.06 -6.87 -9.80
C ASN A 244 1.00 -5.66 -9.70
N SER A 245 2.06 -5.60 -10.51
CA SER A 245 3.12 -4.60 -10.42
C SER A 245 2.91 -3.37 -11.30
N PHE A 246 1.96 -3.44 -12.24
CA PHE A 246 1.71 -2.40 -13.23
C PHE A 246 0.22 -2.35 -13.58
N LYS A 247 -0.39 -1.17 -13.44
CA LYS A 247 -1.77 -0.93 -13.89
C LYS A 247 -1.84 0.41 -14.60
N VAL A 248 -2.65 0.48 -15.65
CA VAL A 248 -2.88 1.70 -16.43
C VAL A 248 -4.35 2.10 -16.31
N PHE A 249 -4.57 3.39 -16.07
CA PHE A 249 -5.88 4.00 -15.98
C PHE A 249 -5.96 5.16 -16.97
N VAL A 250 -7.03 5.18 -17.78
CA VAL A 250 -7.32 6.23 -18.74
C VAL A 250 -8.65 6.84 -18.36
N HIS A 251 -8.68 8.14 -18.08
CA HIS A 251 -9.89 8.85 -17.60
C HIS A 251 -10.57 8.14 -16.42
N GLY A 252 -9.79 7.62 -15.47
CA GLY A 252 -10.31 6.94 -14.30
C GLY A 252 -10.77 5.50 -14.50
N LYS A 253 -10.72 4.95 -15.72
CA LYS A 253 -11.03 3.55 -16.01
C LYS A 253 -9.74 2.73 -16.10
N LYS A 254 -9.65 1.62 -15.38
CA LYS A 254 -8.58 0.64 -15.56
C LYS A 254 -8.72 0.00 -16.95
N ILE A 255 -7.67 0.04 -17.75
CA ILE A 255 -7.65 -0.58 -19.08
C ILE A 255 -6.93 -1.92 -19.08
N SER A 256 -7.26 -2.79 -20.05
CA SER A 256 -6.52 -4.02 -20.39
C SER A 256 -5.53 -3.81 -21.54
N PRO A 257 -4.61 -4.76 -21.81
CA PRO A 257 -3.72 -4.70 -22.98
C PRO A 257 -4.45 -4.55 -24.32
N THR A 258 -5.66 -5.09 -24.44
CA THR A 258 -6.50 -4.92 -25.64
C THR A 258 -6.97 -3.47 -25.86
N GLU A 259 -7.02 -2.66 -24.81
CA GLU A 259 -7.39 -1.24 -24.84
C GLU A 259 -6.15 -0.32 -24.88
N ALA A 260 -4.94 -0.87 -25.06
CA ALA A 260 -3.67 -0.14 -24.97
C ALA A 260 -3.56 1.04 -25.95
N SER A 261 -4.23 1.00 -27.11
CA SER A 261 -4.27 2.13 -28.05
C SER A 261 -4.82 3.43 -27.43
N SER A 262 -5.57 3.34 -26.32
CA SER A 262 -6.06 4.50 -25.57
C SER A 262 -4.96 5.35 -24.94
N VAL A 263 -3.70 4.86 -24.92
CA VAL A 263 -2.53 5.60 -24.42
C VAL A 263 -1.74 6.29 -25.55
N LEU A 264 -2.20 6.20 -26.80
CA LEU A 264 -1.61 6.93 -27.92
C LEU A 264 -1.90 8.42 -27.82
N GLY A 265 -1.00 9.25 -28.35
CA GLY A 265 -1.16 10.71 -28.38
C GLY A 265 -0.86 11.44 -27.07
N ILE A 266 -0.41 10.73 -26.01
CA ILE A 266 0.10 11.37 -24.78
C ILE A 266 1.46 12.02 -25.04
N ALA A 267 2.33 11.28 -25.75
CA ALA A 267 3.59 11.77 -26.26
C ALA A 267 3.43 12.01 -27.76
N ASN A 268 3.87 13.17 -28.25
CA ASN A 268 3.68 13.58 -29.63
C ASN A 268 4.34 12.57 -30.61
N ASP A 269 3.63 12.27 -31.69
CA ASP A 269 4.10 11.56 -32.89
C ASP A 269 4.50 10.07 -32.74
N LEU A 270 4.11 9.40 -31.66
CA LEU A 270 4.35 7.96 -31.50
C LEU A 270 3.10 7.11 -31.82
N THR A 271 3.28 6.10 -32.68
CA THR A 271 2.23 5.16 -33.11
C THR A 271 2.20 3.86 -32.31
N ASP A 272 3.26 3.57 -31.55
CA ASP A 272 3.33 2.41 -30.66
C ASP A 272 2.87 2.79 -29.23
N PRO A 273 1.82 2.13 -28.69
CA PRO A 273 1.31 2.42 -27.35
C PRO A 273 2.37 2.31 -26.25
N LYS A 274 3.28 1.32 -26.36
CA LYS A 274 4.35 1.12 -25.37
C LYS A 274 5.29 2.31 -25.37
N GLU A 275 5.89 2.65 -26.50
CA GLU A 275 6.81 3.79 -26.58
C GLU A 275 6.13 5.12 -26.23
N SER A 276 4.86 5.32 -26.60
CA SER A 276 4.07 6.51 -26.21
C SER A 276 4.00 6.65 -24.67
N LEU A 277 3.57 5.58 -23.98
CA LEU A 277 3.45 5.61 -22.53
C LEU A 277 4.81 5.73 -21.84
N LEU A 278 5.82 4.97 -22.28
CA LEU A 278 7.15 5.02 -21.66
C LEU A 278 7.78 6.40 -21.81
N SER A 279 7.64 7.02 -22.99
CA SER A 279 8.14 8.38 -23.24
C SER A 279 7.44 9.43 -22.38
N ALA A 280 6.16 9.23 -22.05
CA ALA A 280 5.42 10.11 -21.13
C ALA A 280 5.81 9.90 -19.66
N LEU A 281 6.04 8.66 -19.22
CA LEU A 281 6.36 8.34 -17.82
C LEU A 281 7.80 8.67 -17.44
N LEU A 282 8.75 8.46 -18.36
CA LEU A 282 10.17 8.57 -18.08
C LEU A 282 10.55 9.95 -17.50
N PRO A 283 10.17 11.10 -18.09
CA PRO A 283 10.46 12.41 -17.50
C PRO A 283 9.90 12.61 -16.09
N VAL A 284 8.72 12.04 -15.80
CA VAL A 284 8.10 12.12 -14.46
C VAL A 284 8.94 11.38 -13.43
N ILE A 285 9.39 10.17 -13.76
CA ILE A 285 10.23 9.34 -12.89
C ILE A 285 11.60 9.97 -12.67
N MET A 286 12.22 10.52 -13.72
CA MET A 286 13.55 11.13 -13.63
C MET A 286 13.55 12.42 -12.81
N ARG A 287 12.46 13.19 -12.84
CA ARG A 287 12.33 14.46 -12.11
C ARG A 287 11.88 14.29 -10.65
N THR A 288 11.06 13.28 -10.37
CA THR A 288 10.48 13.11 -9.03
C THR A 288 11.50 12.56 -8.02
N PRO A 289 11.57 13.10 -6.78
CA PRO A 289 12.44 12.57 -5.74
C PRO A 289 11.87 11.31 -5.06
N VAL A 290 10.64 10.88 -5.41
CA VAL A 290 9.92 9.80 -4.73
C VAL A 290 10.71 8.49 -4.71
N PHE A 291 11.26 8.05 -5.85
CA PHE A 291 11.99 6.79 -5.92
C PHE A 291 13.27 6.84 -5.07
N ARG A 292 14.01 7.95 -5.12
CA ARG A 292 15.18 8.16 -4.25
C ARG A 292 14.80 8.15 -2.76
N THR A 293 13.70 8.80 -2.41
CA THR A 293 13.18 8.85 -1.03
C THR A 293 12.80 7.46 -0.54
N LEU A 294 12.05 6.70 -1.34
CA LEU A 294 11.65 5.32 -1.02
C LEU A 294 12.86 4.40 -0.89
N ALA A 295 13.83 4.44 -1.81
CA ALA A 295 15.04 3.62 -1.72
C ALA A 295 15.84 3.93 -0.44
N ARG A 296 15.97 5.20 -0.06
CA ARG A 296 16.61 5.63 1.19
C ARG A 296 15.86 5.09 2.40
N LEU A 297 14.54 5.29 2.47
CA LEU A 297 13.70 4.84 3.58
C LEU A 297 13.76 3.32 3.72
N GLN A 298 13.53 2.57 2.65
CA GLN A 298 13.59 1.10 2.64
C GLN A 298 14.93 0.59 3.19
N ARG A 299 16.05 1.17 2.74
CA ARG A 299 17.40 0.75 3.16
C ARG A 299 17.72 1.14 4.61
N THR A 300 17.48 2.38 4.98
CA THR A 300 17.87 2.90 6.31
C THR A 300 16.96 2.38 7.43
N LEU A 301 15.73 1.99 7.11
CA LEU A 301 14.79 1.36 8.04
C LEU A 301 14.96 -0.17 8.09
N ASP A 302 15.69 -0.78 7.14
CA ASP A 302 16.07 -2.19 7.18
C ASP A 302 17.60 -2.37 7.09
N PRO A 303 18.36 -1.90 8.11
CA PRO A 303 19.81 -2.03 8.11
C PRO A 303 20.27 -3.46 8.44
N LEU A 304 19.42 -4.25 9.10
CA LEU A 304 19.76 -5.57 9.62
C LEU A 304 19.35 -6.71 8.69
N ASP A 305 18.54 -6.45 7.67
CA ASP A 305 17.81 -7.50 6.96
C ASP A 305 16.89 -8.31 7.93
N ILE A 306 15.97 -9.12 7.40
CA ILE A 306 15.12 -9.97 8.24
C ILE A 306 15.94 -10.99 9.04
N GLU A 307 17.07 -11.44 8.52
CA GLU A 307 17.98 -12.35 9.22
C GLU A 307 18.55 -11.71 10.49
N GLY A 308 19.01 -10.46 10.42
CA GLY A 308 19.52 -9.74 11.58
C GLY A 308 18.44 -9.37 12.58
N VAL A 309 17.24 -8.99 12.12
CA VAL A 309 16.10 -8.75 13.02
C VAL A 309 15.71 -10.04 13.73
N ALA A 310 15.64 -11.17 13.04
CA ALA A 310 15.33 -12.46 13.66
C ALA A 310 16.39 -12.87 14.70
N ALA A 311 17.68 -12.68 14.39
CA ALA A 311 18.77 -12.95 15.34
C ALA A 311 18.70 -12.05 16.58
N LEU A 312 18.31 -10.78 16.41
CA LEU A 312 18.11 -9.84 17.52
C LEU A 312 16.95 -10.29 18.42
N LEU A 313 15.86 -10.78 17.84
CA LEU A 313 14.69 -11.25 18.59
C LEU A 313 14.92 -12.56 19.32
N ALA A 314 15.72 -13.47 18.74
CA ALA A 314 16.11 -14.70 19.42
C ALA A 314 16.92 -14.45 20.71
N GLN A 315 17.57 -13.29 20.82
CA GLN A 315 18.37 -12.89 21.99
C GLN A 315 17.58 -12.04 23.01
N ALA A 316 16.37 -11.60 22.68
CA ALA A 316 15.59 -10.74 23.55
C ALA A 316 15.00 -11.55 24.73
N PRO A 317 15.13 -11.08 25.98
CA PRO A 317 14.58 -11.77 27.13
C PRO A 317 13.05 -11.63 27.18
N GLY A 318 12.33 -12.76 27.27
CA GLY A 318 10.88 -12.81 27.49
C GLY A 318 10.07 -13.45 26.36
N PRO A 319 8.75 -13.66 26.54
CA PRO A 319 7.86 -14.09 25.45
C PRO A 319 7.88 -13.06 24.31
N GLU A 320 7.58 -13.49 23.07
CA GLU A 320 7.74 -12.67 21.86
C GLU A 320 7.30 -11.20 22.10
N PRO A 321 8.23 -10.22 22.01
CA PRO A 321 8.05 -8.92 22.65
C PRO A 321 7.01 -8.00 22.01
N PHE A 322 6.35 -8.42 20.92
CA PHE A 322 5.44 -7.56 20.17
C PHE A 322 4.06 -8.18 20.06
N GLY A 323 3.16 -7.69 20.91
CA GLY A 323 1.74 -7.64 20.56
C GLY A 323 1.50 -6.68 19.39
N ARG A 324 0.28 -6.15 19.29
CA ARG A 324 -0.05 -5.14 18.29
C ARG A 324 0.75 -3.86 18.56
N LEU A 325 1.53 -3.38 17.59
CA LEU A 325 2.12 -2.04 17.65
C LEU A 325 1.00 -0.99 17.65
N THR A 326 1.28 0.12 18.32
CA THR A 326 0.38 1.27 18.42
C THR A 326 1.04 2.50 17.85
N LEU A 327 0.24 3.53 17.56
CA LEU A 327 0.75 4.84 17.14
C LEU A 327 1.79 5.43 18.12
N ARG A 328 1.68 5.11 19.41
CA ARG A 328 2.66 5.50 20.44
C ARG A 328 4.05 4.94 20.16
N ASP A 329 4.14 3.71 19.65
CA ASP A 329 5.42 3.08 19.33
C ASP A 329 6.13 3.80 18.19
N TYR A 330 5.38 4.16 17.15
CA TYR A 330 5.91 4.94 16.02
C TYR A 330 6.30 6.36 16.43
N ARG A 331 5.50 7.02 17.28
CA ARG A 331 5.83 8.35 17.84
C ARG A 331 7.12 8.33 18.67
N ALA A 332 7.37 7.27 19.43
CA ALA A 332 8.60 7.11 20.19
C ALA A 332 9.82 6.77 19.29
N PHE A 333 9.57 6.04 18.19
CA PHE A 333 10.59 5.66 17.22
C PHE A 333 11.13 6.84 16.40
N LEU A 334 10.24 7.72 15.91
CA LEU A 334 10.59 8.75 14.94
C LEU A 334 11.74 9.68 15.37
N PRO A 335 11.74 10.27 16.59
CA PRO A 335 12.85 11.12 17.03
C PRO A 335 14.19 10.38 17.03
N ALA A 336 14.19 9.09 17.39
CA ALA A 336 15.42 8.30 17.39
C ALA A 336 15.92 8.00 15.97
N TYR A 337 15.01 7.65 15.05
CA TYR A 337 15.37 7.39 13.66
C TYR A 337 15.86 8.65 12.93
N LEU A 338 15.28 9.81 13.25
CA LEU A 338 15.69 11.11 12.70
C LEU A 338 16.95 11.67 13.38
N GLY A 339 17.55 10.94 14.34
CA GLY A 339 18.80 11.30 15.00
C GLY A 339 18.65 12.36 16.10
N ALA A 340 17.43 12.69 16.52
CA ALA A 340 17.17 13.66 17.59
C ALA A 340 17.42 13.08 19.00
N THR A 341 17.25 11.76 19.18
CA THR A 341 17.44 11.07 20.47
C THR A 341 18.05 9.69 20.27
N PRO A 342 18.71 9.08 21.28
CA PRO A 342 19.04 7.66 21.22
C PRO A 342 17.79 6.78 21.34
N PRO A 343 17.77 5.55 20.78
CA PRO A 343 16.67 4.62 20.98
C PRO A 343 16.64 4.12 22.44
N ALA A 344 15.49 4.27 23.11
CA ALA A 344 15.31 3.80 24.48
C ALA A 344 15.31 2.26 24.59
N ASP A 345 14.82 1.59 23.55
CA ASP A 345 14.81 0.13 23.41
C ASP A 345 15.34 -0.22 22.01
N PRO A 346 16.60 -0.67 21.88
CA PRO A 346 17.20 -1.01 20.60
C PRO A 346 16.48 -2.15 19.87
N VAL A 347 15.93 -3.13 20.59
CA VAL A 347 15.22 -4.26 19.99
C VAL A 347 13.92 -3.78 19.37
N ARG A 348 13.11 -3.03 20.14
CA ARG A 348 11.86 -2.44 19.65
C ARG A 348 12.11 -1.45 18.52
N PHE A 349 13.19 -0.66 18.60
CA PHE A 349 13.58 0.27 17.54
C PHE A 349 13.76 -0.43 16.20
N HIS A 350 14.55 -1.52 16.16
CA HIS A 350 14.81 -2.23 14.90
C HIS A 350 13.59 -2.96 14.35
N VAL A 351 12.67 -3.42 15.21
CA VAL A 351 11.40 -4.02 14.76
C VAL A 351 10.46 -2.98 14.16
N VAL A 352 10.29 -1.83 14.81
CA VAL A 352 9.48 -0.73 14.25
C VAL A 352 10.08 -0.23 12.94
N ALA A 353 11.41 -0.10 12.87
CA ALA A 353 12.13 0.24 11.65
C ALA A 353 11.83 -0.76 10.54
N TYR A 354 12.01 -2.06 10.80
CA TYR A 354 11.78 -3.11 9.80
C TYR A 354 10.34 -3.10 9.28
N LEU A 355 9.36 -2.91 10.16
CA LEU A 355 7.94 -2.86 9.78
C LEU A 355 7.62 -1.62 8.93
N LEU A 356 8.20 -0.46 9.23
CA LEU A 356 8.11 0.72 8.34
C LEU A 356 8.79 0.47 7.00
N SER A 357 9.97 -0.16 6.98
CA SER A 357 10.62 -0.58 5.74
C SER A 357 9.72 -1.50 4.91
N ALA A 358 9.05 -2.47 5.56
CA ALA A 358 8.10 -3.37 4.93
C ALA A 358 6.89 -2.62 4.34
N THR A 359 6.40 -1.56 4.99
CA THR A 359 5.40 -0.64 4.40
C THR A 359 5.93 -0.02 3.10
N PHE A 360 7.12 0.56 3.10
CA PHE A 360 7.69 1.18 1.89
C PHE A 360 8.09 0.19 0.80
N LYS A 361 8.42 -1.07 1.15
CA LYS A 361 8.72 -2.15 0.20
C LYS A 361 7.50 -2.66 -0.55
N ASP A 362 6.31 -2.55 0.07
CA ASP A 362 5.04 -3.05 -0.46
C ASP A 362 4.11 -1.95 -1.00
N CYS A 363 4.51 -0.68 -0.86
CA CYS A 363 3.72 0.46 -1.34
C CYS A 363 3.58 0.46 -2.88
N SER A 364 2.68 1.30 -3.37
CA SER A 364 2.52 1.58 -4.81
C SER A 364 2.75 3.06 -5.07
N VAL A 365 3.21 3.41 -6.28
CA VAL A 365 3.38 4.80 -6.73
C VAL A 365 2.45 5.01 -7.91
N ILE A 366 1.56 6.00 -7.82
CA ILE A 366 0.74 6.47 -8.94
C ILE A 366 1.46 7.65 -9.60
N LEU A 367 1.76 7.49 -10.88
CA LEU A 367 2.30 8.52 -11.75
C LEU A 367 1.17 9.07 -12.61
N ARG A 368 1.02 10.39 -12.70
CA ARG A 368 0.04 11.02 -13.61
C ARG A 368 0.74 11.77 -14.73
N VAL A 369 0.21 11.62 -15.95
CA VAL A 369 0.65 12.33 -17.16
C VAL A 369 -0.56 12.98 -17.83
N PRO A 370 -0.44 14.22 -18.36
CA PRO A 370 0.78 15.03 -18.46
C PRO A 370 1.15 15.81 -17.19
N ASP A 371 0.32 15.80 -16.15
CA ASP A 371 0.49 16.61 -14.93
C ASP A 371 1.85 16.41 -14.24
N GLY A 372 2.47 15.24 -14.41
CA GLY A 372 3.82 14.96 -13.97
C GLY A 372 3.97 14.83 -12.46
N THR A 373 2.90 14.36 -11.80
CA THR A 373 2.86 14.12 -10.35
C THR A 373 3.16 12.66 -10.03
N ALA A 374 3.74 12.42 -8.85
CA ALA A 374 3.98 11.08 -8.31
C ALA A 374 3.48 11.01 -6.87
N THR A 375 2.58 10.08 -6.59
CA THR A 375 1.93 9.92 -5.28
C THR A 375 2.10 8.50 -4.78
N VAL A 376 2.55 8.34 -3.53
CA VAL A 376 2.74 7.05 -2.88
C VAL A 376 1.46 6.65 -2.15
N ILE A 377 1.01 5.41 -2.36
CA ILE A 377 -0.19 4.82 -1.75
C ILE A 377 0.12 3.44 -1.14
N ASP A 378 -0.88 2.81 -0.54
CA ASP A 378 -0.76 1.52 0.17
C ASP A 378 0.22 1.59 1.37
N LEU A 379 0.19 2.69 2.12
CA LEU A 379 1.10 3.01 3.23
C LEU A 379 0.54 2.59 4.61
N ASP A 380 -0.12 1.44 4.67
CA ASP A 380 -0.73 0.93 5.90
C ASP A 380 0.32 0.28 6.83
N GLU A 381 0.02 0.26 8.13
CA GLU A 381 0.82 -0.43 9.14
C GLU A 381 0.95 -1.93 8.82
N LYS A 382 2.11 -2.50 9.14
CA LYS A 382 2.36 -3.93 8.98
C LYS A 382 2.25 -4.65 10.32
N ASP A 383 1.61 -5.81 10.30
CA ASP A 383 1.41 -6.63 11.48
C ASP A 383 2.71 -7.37 11.88
N PRO A 384 3.27 -7.13 13.08
CA PRO A 384 4.47 -7.81 13.56
C PRO A 384 4.38 -9.33 13.53
N ARG A 385 3.17 -9.89 13.69
CA ARG A 385 2.93 -11.34 13.66
C ARG A 385 3.29 -11.98 12.32
N ARG A 386 3.40 -11.18 11.25
CA ARG A 386 3.80 -11.65 9.92
C ARG A 386 5.31 -11.80 9.76
N MET A 387 6.12 -11.28 10.70
CA MET A 387 7.58 -11.30 10.57
C MET A 387 8.15 -12.72 10.47
N ARG A 388 7.64 -13.66 11.27
CA ARG A 388 8.04 -15.08 11.18
C ARG A 388 7.77 -15.65 9.79
N LYS A 389 6.61 -15.32 9.20
CA LYS A 389 6.27 -15.73 7.82
C LYS A 389 7.20 -15.08 6.79
N TRP A 390 7.59 -13.82 6.98
CA TRP A 390 8.53 -13.15 6.07
C TRP A 390 9.94 -13.70 6.17
N GLN A 391 10.40 -14.05 7.37
CA GLN A 391 11.69 -14.72 7.59
C GLN A 391 11.73 -16.06 6.84
N GLU A 392 10.71 -16.89 7.04
CA GLU A 392 10.60 -18.19 6.34
C GLU A 392 10.58 -18.01 4.82
N LEU A 393 9.78 -17.07 4.32
CA LEU A 393 9.71 -16.79 2.89
C LEU A 393 11.04 -16.25 2.35
N ASP A 394 11.77 -15.45 3.11
CA ASP A 394 13.07 -14.93 2.71
C ASP A 394 14.11 -16.06 2.56
N TRP A 395 14.16 -16.96 3.54
CA TRP A 395 14.98 -18.16 3.50
C TRP A 395 14.66 -19.03 2.28
N GLN A 396 13.39 -19.37 2.07
CA GLN A 396 12.94 -20.17 0.93
C GLN A 396 13.38 -19.57 -0.42
N ILE A 397 13.31 -18.24 -0.55
CA ILE A 397 13.68 -17.55 -1.78
C ILE A 397 15.19 -17.54 -1.99
N ALA A 398 15.96 -17.28 -0.94
CA ALA A 398 17.41 -17.30 -1.02
C ALA A 398 17.92 -18.72 -1.36
N CYS A 399 17.39 -19.76 -0.70
CA CYS A 399 17.75 -21.15 -0.96
C CYS A 399 17.37 -21.59 -2.37
N ALA A 400 16.14 -21.34 -2.81
CA ALA A 400 15.70 -21.70 -4.16
C ALA A 400 16.56 -21.02 -5.24
N TYR A 401 16.98 -19.77 -5.01
CA TYR A 401 17.84 -19.06 -5.96
C TYR A 401 19.32 -19.48 -5.87
N ALA A 402 19.76 -20.03 -4.74
CA ALA A 402 21.11 -20.57 -4.58
C ALA A 402 21.36 -21.81 -5.45
N GLU A 403 20.30 -22.56 -5.81
CA GLU A 403 20.38 -23.68 -6.75
C GLU A 403 20.73 -23.24 -8.19
N VAL A 404 20.52 -21.96 -8.53
CA VAL A 404 20.95 -21.42 -9.83
C VAL A 404 22.48 -21.37 -9.87
N PRO A 405 23.13 -21.95 -10.91
CA PRO A 405 24.58 -21.88 -11.08
C PRO A 405 25.10 -20.46 -10.98
N GLU A 406 26.22 -20.24 -10.27
CA GLU A 406 26.70 -18.88 -9.98
C GLU A 406 26.92 -18.01 -11.22
N ALA A 407 27.38 -18.62 -12.31
CA ALA A 407 27.58 -17.94 -13.60
C ALA A 407 26.26 -17.44 -14.24
N GLU A 408 25.13 -18.08 -13.92
CA GLU A 408 23.80 -17.75 -14.44
C GLU A 408 23.01 -16.81 -13.52
N ARG A 409 23.47 -16.61 -12.28
CA ARG A 409 22.82 -15.70 -11.32
C ARG A 409 22.87 -14.27 -11.81
N LYS A 410 21.69 -13.64 -11.90
CA LYS A 410 21.49 -12.28 -12.39
C LYS A 410 22.25 -11.29 -11.52
N LEU A 411 23.17 -10.54 -12.10
CA LEU A 411 23.81 -9.40 -11.45
C LEU A 411 22.85 -8.20 -11.44
N CYS A 412 22.33 -7.85 -10.27
CA CYS A 412 21.51 -6.66 -10.09
C CYS A 412 22.38 -5.51 -9.60
N VAL A 413 22.34 -4.36 -10.28
CA VAL A 413 23.20 -3.21 -9.95
C VAL A 413 22.46 -2.28 -8.98
N ASP A 414 22.92 -2.20 -7.75
CA ASP A 414 22.39 -1.23 -6.78
C ASP A 414 22.95 0.18 -7.08
N GLY A 415 22.11 1.21 -6.96
CA GLY A 415 22.47 2.61 -7.25
C GLY A 415 23.39 3.26 -6.22
N LYS A 416 24.22 2.49 -5.49
CA LYS A 416 25.13 2.98 -4.43
C LYS A 416 26.28 3.86 -4.95
N GLY A 417 26.27 4.26 -6.22
CA GLY A 417 27.39 4.91 -6.89
C GLY A 417 27.58 6.41 -6.62
N GLU A 418 26.60 7.12 -6.06
CA GLU A 418 26.68 8.59 -5.90
C GLU A 418 25.93 9.11 -4.65
N GLN A 419 26.36 8.68 -3.45
CA GLN A 419 26.03 9.39 -2.20
C GLN A 419 27.29 9.78 -1.45
#